data_AF-A0A976Q8R6-F1
#
_entry.id   AF-A0A976Q8R6-F1
#
_cell.length_a   1.000
_cell.length_b   1.000
_cell.length_c   1.000
_cell.angle_alpha   90.00
_cell.angle_beta   90.00
_cell.angle_gamma   90.00
#
_symmetry.space_group_name_H-M   'P 1'
#
loop_
_entity.id
_entity.type
_entity.pdbx_description
1 polymer ?
#
loop_
_entity_poly.entity_id
_entity_poly.type
_entity_poly.pdbx_seq_one_letter_code
_entity_poly.pdbx_strand_id
1 'polypeptide(L)'
;MREKNIKYYLAIFILFLSAKSYSQNDNSSIIEQKSRLESKQLSVEAGSMEEANNTIRSYLIDNFPLITDYTIERIISGRTTEIINKSETDKTSNFYKYIFNIPENYLADTAKILWELNIPEFRSNLYQLYKQDTIYLDTWNNVVGTNKDKTYAGYFEAFKIRNWPSWKDPEKGKEELPPTPPGPKNPLGLFAVHYDESSLRYFHGTNKPKLLNSKMRNLSHGCVRNENENILKMKEFIIKKVIKSKDLSLWLDSKKSMEYYLEKSERFPVRILYKTYNFSKDDTGPYVELYKDIYNYSNPKYLEDKFNDASLVFLSSKQNLVKEYRIKIGNDLNEDNLEKLINYILKNCGYYERYYLKDLIFQMN
;
A
#
# COMPACT_ATOMS: atom_id res chain seq x y z
N MET A 1 -35.15 6.85 34.59
CA MET A 1 -35.19 5.55 33.88
C MET A 1 -33.87 5.40 33.15
N ARG A 2 -33.00 4.49 33.61
CA ARG A 2 -31.72 4.17 32.96
C ARG A 2 -31.96 2.97 32.05
N GLU A 3 -31.84 3.15 30.75
CA GLU A 3 -31.82 2.06 29.79
C GLU A 3 -30.59 1.17 30.05
N LYS A 4 -30.83 -0.10 30.36
CA LYS A 4 -29.79 -1.13 30.40
C LYS A 4 -29.50 -1.51 28.95
N ASN A 5 -28.38 -1.03 28.42
CA ASN A 5 -27.78 -1.59 27.21
C ASN A 5 -27.38 -3.05 27.48
N ILE A 6 -28.19 -3.99 26.99
CA ILE A 6 -27.87 -5.40 26.93
C ILE A 6 -26.87 -5.57 25.78
N LYS A 7 -25.58 -5.72 26.11
CA LYS A 7 -24.58 -6.18 25.15
C LYS A 7 -24.79 -7.67 24.94
N TYR A 8 -25.29 -8.05 23.76
CA TYR A 8 -25.22 -9.44 23.31
C TYR A 8 -23.74 -9.77 23.05
N TYR A 9 -23.19 -10.69 23.83
CA TYR A 9 -21.88 -11.27 23.56
C TYR A 9 -22.03 -12.26 22.40
N LEU A 10 -21.75 -11.82 21.17
CA LEU A 10 -21.60 -12.72 20.03
C LEU A 10 -20.27 -13.46 20.20
N ALA A 11 -20.32 -14.76 20.47
CA ALA A 11 -19.14 -15.59 20.63
C ALA A 11 -18.59 -15.95 19.24
N ILE A 12 -17.43 -15.41 18.88
CA ILE A 12 -16.68 -15.84 17.69
C ILE A 12 -16.00 -17.17 18.04
N PHE A 13 -16.50 -18.28 17.48
CA PHE A 13 -15.77 -19.55 17.49
C PHE A 13 -14.84 -19.63 16.28
N ILE A 14 -13.56 -19.29 16.48
CA ILE A 14 -12.52 -19.41 15.44
C ILE A 14 -12.06 -20.88 15.37
N LEU A 15 -12.72 -21.68 14.54
CA LEU A 15 -12.24 -23.02 14.18
C LEU A 15 -11.36 -22.95 12.94
N PHE A 16 -10.13 -23.41 13.09
CA PHE A 16 -9.15 -23.46 12.02
C PHE A 16 -9.17 -24.83 11.33
N LEU A 17 -9.80 -24.89 10.15
CA LEU A 17 -9.78 -26.08 9.29
C LEU A 17 -8.77 -25.83 8.15
N SER A 18 -7.83 -26.77 7.98
CA SER A 18 -6.89 -26.77 6.85
C SER A 18 -7.45 -27.66 5.74
N ALA A 19 -7.55 -27.14 4.53
CA ALA A 19 -7.94 -27.91 3.35
C ALA A 19 -6.82 -27.82 2.30
N LYS A 20 -6.25 -28.97 1.91
CA LYS A 20 -5.35 -29.08 0.76
C LYS A 20 -6.19 -29.28 -0.49
N SER A 21 -6.19 -28.31 -1.38
CA SER A 21 -6.85 -28.43 -2.69
C SER A 21 -5.82 -28.83 -3.75
N TYR A 22 -5.92 -30.07 -4.24
CA TYR A 22 -5.16 -30.55 -5.41
C TYR A 22 -5.86 -30.11 -6.70
N SER A 23 -5.12 -29.59 -7.68
CA SER A 23 -5.64 -29.25 -9.01
C SER A 23 -4.67 -29.80 -10.06
N GLN A 24 -5.18 -30.60 -10.98
CA GLN A 24 -4.45 -31.18 -12.13
C GLN A 24 -4.08 -30.09 -13.16
N ASN A 25 -2.95 -30.34 -13.82
CA ASN A 25 -2.27 -29.51 -14.83
C ASN A 25 -3.05 -29.35 -16.14
N ASP A 26 -2.92 -28.17 -16.74
CA ASP A 26 -2.83 -28.00 -18.20
C ASP A 26 -1.78 -26.93 -18.53
N ASN A 27 -0.91 -27.24 -19.49
CA ASN A 27 0.29 -26.47 -19.87
C ASN A 27 -0.02 -25.43 -20.95
N SER A 28 0.23 -24.14 -20.69
CA SER A 28 0.89 -23.22 -21.64
C SER A 28 1.16 -21.82 -21.07
N SER A 29 2.41 -21.37 -21.26
CA SER A 29 2.95 -20.00 -21.17
C SER A 29 3.27 -19.40 -19.78
N ILE A 30 4.54 -19.04 -19.64
CA ILE A 30 5.20 -18.46 -18.46
C ILE A 30 4.82 -16.98 -18.38
N ILE A 31 3.99 -16.61 -17.38
CA ILE A 31 4.02 -15.40 -16.50
C ILE A 31 2.75 -15.46 -15.65
N GLU A 32 2.84 -16.18 -14.53
CA GLU A 32 2.12 -16.02 -13.26
C GLU A 32 2.47 -17.28 -12.46
N GLN A 33 3.62 -17.29 -11.77
CA GLN A 33 3.70 -18.09 -10.57
C GLN A 33 2.81 -17.40 -9.52
N LYS A 34 1.48 -17.52 -9.69
CA LYS A 34 0.58 -17.48 -8.55
C LYS A 34 0.93 -18.73 -7.76
N SER A 35 1.83 -18.60 -6.79
CA SER A 35 1.66 -19.38 -5.58
C SER A 35 0.19 -19.17 -5.19
N ARG A 36 -0.63 -20.22 -5.27
CA ARG A 36 -1.98 -20.16 -4.72
C ARG A 36 -1.75 -20.05 -3.23
N LEU A 37 -1.72 -18.81 -2.73
CA LEU A 37 -1.63 -18.53 -1.31
C LEU A 37 -2.63 -19.44 -0.61
N GLU A 38 -2.12 -20.28 0.28
CA GLU A 38 -2.96 -21.20 1.04
C GLU A 38 -4.06 -20.39 1.74
N SER A 39 -5.26 -20.94 1.77
CA SER A 39 -6.41 -20.30 2.41
C SER A 39 -6.84 -21.10 3.62
N LYS A 40 -7.21 -20.40 4.68
CA LYS A 40 -7.75 -20.97 5.90
C LYS A 40 -9.24 -20.67 5.98
N GLN A 41 -10.01 -21.68 6.38
CA GLN A 41 -11.44 -21.48 6.63
C GLN A 41 -11.64 -20.87 8.01
N LEU A 42 -12.41 -19.78 8.06
CA LEU A 42 -13.00 -19.25 9.29
C LEU A 42 -14.51 -19.30 9.18
N SER A 43 -15.19 -19.70 10.26
CA SER A 43 -16.65 -19.73 10.33
C SER A 43 -17.18 -18.68 11.29
N VAL A 44 -18.30 -18.06 10.92
CA VAL A 44 -19.11 -17.21 11.81
C VAL A 44 -20.50 -17.81 11.93
N GLU A 45 -20.92 -18.10 13.15
CA GLU A 45 -22.32 -18.46 13.46
C GLU A 45 -23.11 -17.19 13.70
N ALA A 46 -24.16 -16.95 12.90
CA ALA A 46 -24.95 -15.72 12.98
C ALA A 46 -26.41 -15.97 12.60
N GLY A 47 -27.30 -15.10 13.09
CA GLY A 47 -28.72 -15.13 12.74
C GLY A 47 -29.00 -14.60 11.34
N SER A 48 -28.08 -13.83 10.77
CA SER A 48 -28.18 -13.30 9.41
C SER A 48 -26.83 -13.25 8.70
N MET A 49 -26.91 -13.18 7.36
CA MET A 49 -25.75 -13.04 6.50
C MET A 49 -25.06 -11.69 6.66
N GLU A 50 -25.84 -10.63 6.89
CA GLU A 50 -25.32 -9.29 7.14
C GLU A 50 -24.49 -9.25 8.43
N GLU A 51 -25.00 -9.84 9.50
CA GLU A 51 -24.28 -9.98 10.77
C GLU A 51 -22.95 -10.74 10.60
N ALA A 52 -22.96 -11.87 9.86
CA ALA A 52 -21.74 -12.62 9.58
C ALA A 52 -20.72 -11.82 8.76
N ASN A 53 -21.17 -11.12 7.72
CA ASN A 53 -20.34 -10.30 6.86
C ASN A 53 -19.70 -9.14 7.64
N ASN A 54 -20.47 -8.46 8.50
CA ASN A 54 -19.96 -7.38 9.35
C ASN A 54 -18.96 -7.89 10.40
N THR A 55 -19.21 -9.08 10.95
CA THR A 55 -18.31 -9.75 11.89
C THR A 55 -16.97 -10.07 11.25
N ILE A 56 -16.98 -10.74 10.08
CA ILE A 56 -15.73 -11.11 9.41
C ILE A 56 -14.99 -9.88 8.88
N ARG A 57 -15.69 -8.85 8.41
CA ARG A 57 -15.08 -7.56 8.03
C ARG A 57 -14.34 -6.95 9.19
N SER A 58 -15.00 -6.81 10.34
CA SER A 58 -14.41 -6.21 11.55
C SER A 58 -13.18 -7.00 12.00
N TYR A 59 -13.27 -8.33 11.99
CA TYR A 59 -12.15 -9.21 12.30
C TYR A 59 -10.96 -9.00 11.35
N LEU A 60 -11.20 -8.94 10.04
CA LEU A 60 -10.14 -8.79 9.05
C LEU A 60 -9.46 -7.42 9.14
N ILE A 61 -10.23 -6.34 9.33
CA ILE A 61 -9.68 -4.98 9.51
C ILE A 61 -8.86 -4.92 10.79
N ASP A 62 -9.38 -5.45 11.90
CA ASP A 62 -8.67 -5.45 13.17
C ASP A 62 -7.38 -6.28 13.11
N ASN A 63 -7.46 -7.46 12.50
CA ASN A 63 -6.34 -8.37 12.38
C ASN A 63 -5.29 -7.85 11.39
N PHE A 64 -5.64 -7.43 10.18
CA PHE A 64 -4.68 -6.94 9.19
C PHE A 64 -5.05 -5.53 8.71
N PRO A 65 -4.64 -4.47 9.40
CA PRO A 65 -5.13 -3.10 9.13
C PRO A 65 -4.86 -2.53 7.72
N LEU A 66 -3.95 -3.15 6.95
CA LEU A 66 -3.67 -2.79 5.56
C LEU A 66 -4.50 -3.60 4.54
N ILE A 67 -5.45 -4.43 4.99
CA ILE A 67 -6.33 -5.16 4.07
C ILE A 67 -7.28 -4.17 3.39
N THR A 68 -7.46 -4.30 2.08
CA THR A 68 -8.30 -3.40 1.30
C THR A 68 -9.75 -3.86 1.28
N ASP A 69 -10.67 -2.92 1.12
CA ASP A 69 -12.10 -3.22 0.99
C ASP A 69 -12.36 -4.17 -0.19
N TYR A 70 -11.66 -3.98 -1.31
CA TYR A 70 -11.73 -4.90 -2.45
C TYR A 70 -11.41 -6.36 -2.05
N THR A 71 -10.35 -6.59 -1.28
CA THR A 71 -9.98 -7.92 -0.80
C THR A 71 -11.02 -8.46 0.18
N ILE A 72 -11.52 -7.62 1.10
CA ILE A 72 -12.60 -8.00 2.02
C ILE A 72 -13.85 -8.43 1.25
N GLU A 73 -14.31 -7.64 0.26
CA GLU A 73 -15.48 -7.98 -0.56
C GLU A 73 -15.29 -9.30 -1.32
N ARG A 74 -14.08 -9.56 -1.82
CA ARG A 74 -13.77 -10.84 -2.46
C ARG A 74 -13.87 -12.01 -1.51
N ILE A 75 -13.40 -11.87 -0.27
CA ILE A 75 -13.54 -12.91 0.78
C ILE A 75 -15.02 -13.10 1.13
N ILE A 76 -15.75 -12.01 1.35
CA ILE A 76 -17.17 -12.03 1.73
C ILE A 76 -18.02 -12.66 0.62
N SER A 77 -17.80 -12.30 -0.64
CA SER A 77 -18.54 -12.84 -1.78
C SER A 77 -18.25 -14.31 -2.05
N GLY A 78 -17.05 -14.79 -1.72
CA GLY A 78 -16.66 -16.20 -1.80
C GLY A 78 -17.12 -17.09 -0.64
N ARG A 79 -17.94 -16.57 0.29
CA ARG A 79 -18.44 -17.34 1.44
C ARG A 79 -19.34 -18.50 1.02
N THR A 80 -19.41 -19.51 1.88
CA THR A 80 -20.40 -20.60 1.81
C THR A 80 -21.26 -20.60 3.08
N THR A 81 -22.45 -21.20 3.02
CA THR A 81 -23.40 -21.22 4.14
C THR A 81 -23.87 -22.63 4.42
N GLU A 82 -23.85 -23.02 5.69
CA GLU A 82 -24.43 -24.27 6.21
C GLU A 82 -25.54 -23.92 7.20
N ILE A 83 -26.61 -24.71 7.22
CA ILE A 83 -27.72 -24.53 8.17
C ILE A 83 -27.38 -25.27 9.47
N ILE A 84 -27.47 -24.58 10.62
CA ILE A 84 -27.35 -25.20 11.94
C ILE A 84 -28.75 -25.28 12.56
N ASN A 85 -29.37 -26.47 12.55
CA ASN A 85 -30.61 -26.69 13.29
C ASN A 85 -30.30 -26.78 14.80
N LYS A 86 -30.61 -25.74 15.57
CA LYS A 86 -30.56 -25.82 17.04
C LYS A 86 -31.94 -26.21 17.59
N SER A 87 -32.06 -27.47 18.04
CA SER A 87 -33.04 -28.01 19.02
C SER A 87 -34.55 -27.85 18.73
N GLU A 88 -35.32 -28.93 18.98
CA GLU A 88 -36.79 -29.01 18.85
C GLU A 88 -37.58 -27.99 19.72
N THR A 89 -36.91 -27.28 20.62
CA THR A 89 -37.51 -26.38 21.61
C THR A 89 -37.57 -24.90 21.20
N ASP A 90 -36.86 -24.47 20.15
CA ASP A 90 -36.81 -23.04 19.76
C ASP A 90 -36.99 -22.85 18.24
N LYS A 91 -38.24 -22.99 17.78
CA LYS A 91 -38.63 -23.05 16.36
C LYS A 91 -38.59 -21.70 15.61
N THR A 92 -38.03 -20.63 16.19
CA THR A 92 -38.16 -19.27 15.64
C THR A 92 -36.85 -18.62 15.21
N SER A 93 -35.68 -19.21 15.46
CA SER A 93 -34.40 -18.64 15.03
C SER A 93 -33.57 -19.65 14.21
N ASN A 94 -33.50 -19.44 12.90
CA ASN A 94 -32.58 -20.17 12.04
C ASN A 94 -31.17 -19.60 12.26
N PHE A 95 -30.28 -20.39 12.87
CA PHE A 95 -28.85 -20.06 12.95
C PHE A 95 -28.11 -20.67 11.75
N TYR A 96 -27.25 -19.87 11.15
CA TYR A 96 -26.47 -20.29 9.99
C TYR A 96 -24.98 -20.23 10.34
N LYS A 97 -24.22 -21.16 9.77
CA LYS A 97 -22.77 -21.13 9.77
C LYS A 97 -22.30 -20.56 8.44
N TYR A 98 -21.66 -19.42 8.47
CA TYR A 98 -21.05 -18.80 7.29
C TYR A 98 -19.56 -19.10 7.28
N ILE A 99 -19.04 -19.75 6.23
CA ILE A 99 -17.64 -20.15 6.11
C ILE A 99 -16.96 -19.25 5.07
N PHE A 100 -15.86 -18.63 5.48
CA PHE A 100 -15.05 -17.72 4.68
C PHE A 100 -13.68 -18.34 4.42
N ASN A 101 -13.25 -18.37 3.16
CA ASN A 101 -11.90 -18.78 2.79
C ASN A 101 -10.98 -17.54 2.81
N ILE A 102 -10.10 -17.46 3.80
CA ILE A 102 -9.22 -16.30 4.00
C ILE A 102 -7.79 -16.68 3.63
N PRO A 103 -7.11 -15.93 2.75
CA PRO A 103 -5.70 -16.13 2.47
C PRO A 103 -4.84 -16.06 3.75
N GLU A 104 -3.98 -17.05 3.97
CA GLU A 104 -3.19 -17.19 5.20
C GLU A 104 -2.29 -16.00 5.52
N ASN A 105 -1.83 -15.28 4.49
CA ASN A 105 -1.00 -14.08 4.65
C ASN A 105 -1.72 -12.98 5.45
N TYR A 106 -3.06 -12.90 5.38
CA TYR A 106 -3.85 -11.97 6.18
C TYR A 106 -4.10 -12.46 7.60
N LEU A 107 -3.80 -13.72 7.91
CA LEU A 107 -3.96 -14.33 9.24
C LEU A 107 -2.65 -14.47 10.00
N ALA A 108 -1.51 -14.19 9.37
CA ALA A 108 -0.19 -14.30 9.99
C ALA A 108 -0.09 -13.42 11.25
N ASP A 109 0.53 -13.94 12.31
CA ASP A 109 0.75 -13.17 13.54
C ASP A 109 1.72 -11.99 13.31
N THR A 110 2.77 -12.24 12.52
CA THR A 110 3.70 -11.22 12.06
C THR A 110 3.57 -10.99 10.56
N ALA A 111 3.83 -9.77 10.12
CA ALA A 111 3.86 -9.42 8.70
C ALA A 111 5.05 -8.51 8.40
N LYS A 112 5.69 -8.75 7.25
CA LYS A 112 6.69 -7.85 6.67
C LYS A 112 6.09 -7.16 5.45
N ILE A 113 6.49 -5.91 5.24
CA ILE A 113 6.04 -5.13 4.09
C ILE A 113 7.22 -4.55 3.32
N LEU A 114 6.99 -4.23 2.04
CA LEU A 114 7.79 -3.30 1.27
C LEU A 114 6.93 -2.06 1.03
N TRP A 115 7.43 -0.91 1.47
CA TRP A 115 6.85 0.39 1.15
C TRP A 115 7.63 1.00 -0.02
N GLU A 116 7.08 0.92 -1.22
CA GLU A 116 7.70 1.46 -2.41
C GLU A 116 7.08 2.81 -2.77
N LEU A 117 7.88 3.85 -2.98
CA LEU A 117 7.45 5.16 -3.49
C LEU A 117 8.00 5.37 -4.89
N ASN A 118 7.14 5.73 -5.85
CA ASN A 118 7.59 6.29 -7.12
C ASN A 118 7.41 7.82 -7.10
N ILE A 119 8.54 8.55 -7.07
CA ILE A 119 8.57 10.00 -6.85
C ILE A 119 7.77 10.77 -7.93
N PRO A 120 8.04 10.61 -9.26
CA PRO A 120 7.31 11.32 -10.31
C PRO A 120 5.82 11.01 -10.38
N GLU A 121 5.43 9.80 -10.00
CA GLU A 121 4.03 9.34 -9.97
C GLU A 121 3.26 9.88 -8.75
N PHE A 122 4.00 10.33 -7.71
CA PHE A 122 3.46 10.79 -6.45
C PHE A 122 2.58 9.73 -5.76
N ARG A 123 3.01 8.46 -5.84
CA ARG A 123 2.29 7.33 -5.26
C ARG A 123 3.24 6.33 -4.62
N SER A 124 2.78 5.74 -3.53
CA SER A 124 3.39 4.58 -2.92
C SER A 124 2.60 3.32 -3.25
N ASN A 125 3.29 2.26 -3.64
CA ASN A 125 2.75 0.91 -3.69
C ASN A 125 3.18 0.17 -2.41
N LEU A 126 2.21 -0.42 -1.72
CA LEU A 126 2.46 -1.25 -0.55
C LEU A 126 2.39 -2.72 -0.92
N TYR A 127 3.38 -3.48 -0.49
CA TYR A 127 3.43 -4.92 -0.68
C TYR A 127 3.61 -5.63 0.64
N GLN A 128 2.98 -6.78 0.82
CA GLN A 128 3.34 -7.74 1.85
C GLN A 128 4.42 -8.68 1.32
N LEU A 129 5.45 -8.91 2.13
CA LEU A 129 6.47 -9.92 1.88
C LEU A 129 6.10 -11.16 2.71
N TYR A 130 5.61 -12.20 2.04
CA TYR A 130 5.09 -13.40 2.71
C TYR A 130 5.62 -14.66 2.03
N LYS A 131 6.31 -15.53 2.79
CA LYS A 131 7.03 -16.68 2.25
C LYS A 131 7.98 -16.22 1.11
N GLN A 132 7.84 -16.74 -0.11
CA GLN A 132 8.60 -16.28 -1.29
C GLN A 132 7.84 -15.25 -2.15
N ASP A 133 6.63 -14.84 -1.74
CA ASP A 133 5.76 -13.98 -2.52
C ASP A 133 5.87 -12.52 -2.11
N THR A 134 5.71 -11.63 -3.11
CA THR A 134 5.52 -10.19 -2.93
C THR A 134 4.09 -9.85 -3.36
N ILE A 135 3.22 -9.66 -2.38
CA ILE A 135 1.77 -9.53 -2.57
C ILE A 135 1.43 -8.05 -2.55
N TYR A 136 0.89 -7.52 -3.65
CA TYR A 136 0.38 -6.16 -3.71
C TYR A 136 -0.79 -5.99 -2.74
N LEU A 137 -0.74 -4.94 -1.92
CA LEU A 137 -1.79 -4.60 -0.96
C LEU A 137 -2.61 -3.42 -1.45
N ASP A 138 -1.98 -2.26 -1.62
CA ASP A 138 -2.67 -1.00 -1.86
C ASP A 138 -1.74 0.05 -2.52
N THR A 139 -2.34 1.12 -3.02
CA THR A 139 -1.64 2.30 -3.58
C THR A 139 -2.09 3.56 -2.88
N TRP A 140 -1.13 4.34 -2.36
CA TRP A 140 -1.41 5.59 -1.64
C TRP A 140 -0.90 6.80 -2.39
N ASN A 141 -1.71 7.87 -2.46
CA ASN A 141 -1.25 9.15 -2.99
C ASN A 141 -0.32 9.85 -2.01
N ASN A 142 0.71 10.50 -2.54
CA ASN A 142 1.72 11.17 -1.74
C ASN A 142 2.00 12.60 -2.20
N VAL A 143 2.59 13.39 -1.29
CA VAL A 143 3.28 14.64 -1.60
C VAL A 143 4.75 14.44 -1.29
N VAL A 144 5.60 14.72 -2.27
CA VAL A 144 7.06 14.52 -2.22
C VAL A 144 7.80 15.86 -2.17
N GLY A 145 9.12 15.81 -2.06
CA GLY A 145 10.01 16.97 -2.00
C GLY A 145 9.86 17.90 -3.19
N THR A 146 10.11 19.20 -3.00
CA THR A 146 10.30 20.14 -4.11
C THR A 146 11.59 19.81 -4.88
N ASN A 147 11.85 20.48 -6.01
CA ASN A 147 13.14 20.34 -6.70
C ASN A 147 14.32 20.92 -5.88
N LYS A 148 14.07 21.83 -4.93
CA LYS A 148 15.10 22.35 -4.03
C LYS A 148 15.38 21.37 -2.89
N ASP A 149 14.31 20.78 -2.35
CA ASP A 149 14.34 19.83 -1.23
C ASP A 149 13.87 18.46 -1.71
N LYS A 150 14.62 17.88 -2.65
CA LYS A 150 14.23 16.65 -3.37
C LYS A 150 14.00 15.50 -2.41
N THR A 151 13.02 14.64 -2.65
CA THR A 151 13.00 13.28 -2.09
C THR A 151 14.00 12.44 -2.89
N TYR A 152 14.85 11.65 -2.22
CA TYR A 152 15.92 10.93 -2.89
C TYR A 152 15.51 9.49 -3.22
N ALA A 153 15.88 9.02 -4.42
CA ALA A 153 15.77 7.62 -4.78
C ALA A 153 16.82 6.81 -4.01
N GLY A 154 16.47 5.58 -3.61
CA GLY A 154 17.35 4.74 -2.80
C GLY A 154 16.67 3.51 -2.22
N TYR A 155 17.48 2.60 -1.71
CA TYR A 155 17.07 1.51 -0.84
C TYR A 155 17.28 1.92 0.62
N PHE A 156 16.23 1.80 1.41
CA PHE A 156 16.15 2.26 2.79
C PHE A 156 15.48 1.22 3.67
N GLU A 157 15.51 1.44 4.98
CA GLU A 157 14.79 0.61 5.96
C GLU A 157 14.05 1.50 6.95
N ALA A 158 12.76 1.23 7.15
CA ALA A 158 12.02 1.84 8.22
C ALA A 158 12.62 1.41 9.57
N PHE A 159 13.05 2.38 10.38
CA PHE A 159 13.82 2.10 11.61
C PHE A 159 13.27 2.78 12.85
N LYS A 160 12.40 3.79 12.71
CA LYS A 160 11.79 4.49 13.85
C LYS A 160 10.39 4.96 13.52
N ILE A 161 9.50 4.83 14.50
CA ILE A 161 8.15 5.38 14.45
C ILE A 161 7.94 6.45 15.51
N ARG A 162 7.06 7.42 15.22
CA ARG A 162 6.67 8.48 16.15
C ARG A 162 5.17 8.63 16.15
N ASN A 163 4.55 8.44 17.32
CA ASN A 163 3.14 8.71 17.56
C ASN A 163 2.95 10.16 17.98
N TRP A 164 1.98 10.85 17.37
CA TRP A 164 1.67 12.26 17.65
C TRP A 164 2.95 13.10 17.76
N PRO A 165 3.76 13.17 16.68
CA PRO A 165 5.08 13.79 16.76
C PRO A 165 4.99 15.30 16.97
N SER A 166 5.90 15.87 17.76
CA SER A 166 6.22 17.29 17.67
C SER A 166 7.02 17.58 16.40
N TRP A 167 6.91 18.80 15.89
CA TRP A 167 7.61 19.24 14.67
C TRP A 167 8.48 20.46 14.95
N LYS A 168 9.76 20.37 14.60
CA LYS A 168 10.67 21.51 14.57
C LYS A 168 10.80 21.98 13.12
N ASP A 169 10.61 23.28 12.90
CA ASP A 169 10.75 23.88 11.58
C ASP A 169 12.22 23.81 11.12
N PRO A 170 12.54 23.13 9.99
CA PRO A 170 13.90 23.03 9.51
C PRO A 170 14.37 24.30 8.75
N GLU A 171 13.50 25.30 8.54
CA GLU A 171 13.90 26.54 7.88
C GLU A 171 14.93 27.34 8.70
N LYS A 172 15.94 27.85 8.01
CA LYS A 172 17.01 28.66 8.61
C LYS A 172 16.42 29.92 9.29
N GLY A 173 16.86 30.21 10.50
CA GLY A 173 16.38 31.33 11.32
C GLY A 173 15.18 30.97 12.22
N LYS A 174 14.69 29.73 12.18
CA LYS A 174 13.62 29.22 13.07
C LYS A 174 14.11 28.22 14.11
N GLU A 175 15.43 28.07 14.24
CA GLU A 175 16.08 27.11 15.13
C GLU A 175 15.78 27.38 16.60
N GLU A 176 15.50 28.63 16.97
CA GLU A 176 15.16 29.00 18.36
C GLU A 176 13.65 28.91 18.66
N LEU A 177 12.79 28.85 17.65
CA LEU A 177 11.34 28.79 17.86
C LEU A 177 10.92 27.47 18.51
N PRO A 178 9.98 27.46 19.47
CA PRO A 178 9.54 26.22 20.08
C PRO A 178 8.98 25.24 19.03
N PRO A 179 9.19 23.92 19.18
CA PRO A 179 8.58 22.94 18.30
C PRO A 179 7.06 23.10 18.29
N THR A 180 6.46 22.98 17.11
CA THR A 180 5.01 22.86 16.99
C THR A 180 4.57 21.59 17.73
N PRO A 181 3.67 21.71 18.72
CA PRO A 181 3.21 20.56 19.48
C PRO A 181 2.37 19.64 18.61
N PRO A 182 2.14 18.39 19.03
CA PRO A 182 1.23 17.49 18.36
C PRO A 182 -0.18 18.06 18.28
N GLY A 183 -0.89 17.82 17.16
CA GLY A 183 -2.27 18.27 16.98
C GLY A 183 -2.61 18.69 15.55
N PRO A 184 -3.83 19.21 15.31
CA PRO A 184 -4.32 19.50 13.96
C PRO A 184 -3.47 20.51 13.17
N LYS A 185 -2.74 21.39 13.87
CA LYS A 185 -1.84 22.37 13.24
C LYS A 185 -0.46 21.81 12.92
N ASN A 186 -0.10 20.64 13.44
CA ASN A 186 1.21 20.05 13.25
C ASN A 186 1.37 19.52 11.81
N PRO A 187 2.41 19.94 11.06
CA PRO A 187 2.57 19.55 9.66
C PRO A 187 2.95 18.09 9.46
N LEU A 188 3.38 17.39 10.52
CA LEU A 188 3.66 15.95 10.49
C LEU A 188 2.40 15.10 10.60
N GLY A 189 1.26 15.70 10.96
CA GLY A 189 0.03 14.96 11.22
C GLY A 189 0.15 14.09 12.47
N LEU A 190 -0.42 12.89 12.42
CA LEU A 190 -0.68 12.05 13.61
C LEU A 190 0.37 10.97 13.84
N PHE A 191 1.13 10.61 12.81
CA PHE A 191 2.11 9.54 12.87
C PHE A 191 3.21 9.76 11.83
N ALA A 192 4.44 9.31 12.14
CA ALA A 192 5.57 9.36 11.24
C ALA A 192 6.41 8.07 11.31
N VAL A 193 6.93 7.65 10.16
CA VAL A 193 7.81 6.49 9.96
C VAL A 193 9.10 6.97 9.31
N HIS A 194 10.20 6.92 10.06
CA HIS A 194 11.54 7.26 9.58
C HIS A 194 12.15 6.09 8.82
N TYR A 195 12.75 6.38 7.68
CA TYR A 195 13.37 5.38 6.81
C TYR A 195 14.80 5.71 6.38
N ASP A 196 15.21 6.97 6.46
CA ASP A 196 16.57 7.39 6.11
C ASP A 196 17.28 7.92 7.37
N GLU A 197 18.21 7.13 7.90
CA GLU A 197 19.03 7.51 9.06
C GLU A 197 19.97 8.69 8.76
N SER A 198 20.38 8.86 7.49
CA SER A 198 21.36 9.87 7.08
C SER A 198 20.74 11.23 6.83
N SER A 199 19.58 11.29 6.17
CA SER A 199 18.88 12.55 5.87
C SER A 199 17.68 12.83 6.76
N LEU A 200 17.40 11.95 7.74
CA LEU A 200 16.30 12.04 8.70
C LEU A 200 14.91 12.21 8.05
N ARG A 201 14.73 11.66 6.84
CA ARG A 201 13.44 11.68 6.13
C ARG A 201 12.49 10.62 6.67
N TYR A 202 11.20 10.93 6.55
CA TYR A 202 10.12 10.09 7.03
C TYR A 202 8.89 10.20 6.13
N PHE A 203 8.09 9.13 6.13
CA PHE A 203 6.69 9.16 5.71
C PHE A 203 5.85 9.65 6.88
N HIS A 204 4.92 10.57 6.65
CA HIS A 204 4.09 11.11 7.72
C HIS A 204 2.71 11.53 7.22
N GLY A 205 1.81 11.87 8.15
CA GLY A 205 0.48 12.43 7.84
C GLY A 205 0.55 13.87 7.33
N THR A 206 -0.54 14.62 7.41
CA THR A 206 -0.52 16.04 6.99
C THR A 206 -1.62 16.85 7.66
N ASN A 207 -1.33 18.11 7.95
CA ASN A 207 -2.34 19.12 8.30
C ASN A 207 -2.96 19.81 7.07
N LYS A 208 -2.47 19.49 5.86
CA LYS A 208 -2.92 20.07 4.58
C LYS A 208 -3.38 18.97 3.62
N PRO A 209 -4.50 18.28 3.88
CA PRO A 209 -4.94 17.14 3.07
C PRO A 209 -5.21 17.51 1.61
N LYS A 210 -5.63 18.75 1.32
CA LYS A 210 -5.88 19.24 -0.05
C LYS A 210 -4.67 19.13 -0.98
N LEU A 211 -3.44 19.08 -0.45
CA LEU A 211 -2.22 18.94 -1.27
C LEU A 211 -2.13 17.55 -1.94
N LEU A 212 -2.75 16.52 -1.35
CA LEU A 212 -2.76 15.17 -1.90
C LEU A 212 -3.63 15.06 -3.17
N ASN A 213 -4.54 16.00 -3.36
CA ASN A 213 -5.38 16.11 -4.56
C ASN A 213 -4.84 17.11 -5.59
N SER A 214 -3.66 17.70 -5.35
CA SER A 214 -3.03 18.61 -6.31
C SER A 214 -2.51 17.82 -7.52
N LYS A 215 -2.58 18.43 -8.71
CA LYS A 215 -2.05 17.83 -9.95
C LYS A 215 -0.55 17.61 -9.89
N MET A 216 0.18 18.55 -9.29
CA MET A 216 1.61 18.44 -9.00
C MET A 216 1.81 18.38 -7.49
N ARG A 217 2.53 17.37 -7.00
CA ARG A 217 2.66 17.10 -5.56
C ARG A 217 4.10 17.10 -5.05
N ASN A 218 5.01 17.77 -5.75
CA ASN A 218 6.36 18.09 -5.28
C ASN A 218 6.36 19.37 -4.42
N LEU A 219 5.68 19.32 -3.27
CA LEU A 219 5.34 20.49 -2.44
C LEU A 219 5.84 20.41 -0.99
N SER A 220 6.72 19.46 -0.68
CA SER A 220 7.28 19.29 0.67
C SER A 220 8.76 19.65 0.75
N HIS A 221 9.28 19.76 1.97
CA HIS A 221 10.71 19.92 2.25
C HIS A 221 11.42 18.55 2.30
N GLY A 222 11.07 17.66 1.37
CA GLY A 222 11.75 16.39 1.15
C GLY A 222 11.17 15.15 1.85
N CYS A 223 10.44 15.32 2.94
CA CYS A 223 9.70 14.22 3.57
C CYS A 223 8.45 13.85 2.75
N VAL A 224 7.89 12.66 2.97
CA VAL A 224 6.77 12.17 2.16
C VAL A 224 5.47 12.28 2.95
N ARG A 225 4.53 13.10 2.46
CA ARG A 225 3.21 13.24 3.10
C ARG A 225 2.26 12.18 2.57
N ASN A 226 1.42 11.68 3.48
CA ASN A 226 0.35 10.73 3.24
C ASN A 226 -0.98 11.32 3.72
N GLU A 227 -2.07 10.73 3.25
CA GLU A 227 -3.37 10.89 3.89
C GLU A 227 -3.32 10.44 5.36
N ASN A 228 -4.05 11.14 6.23
CA ASN A 228 -4.05 10.81 7.65
C ASN A 228 -4.69 9.44 7.94
N GLU A 229 -5.68 9.03 7.14
CA GLU A 229 -6.28 7.69 7.29
C GLU A 229 -5.28 6.59 6.94
N ASN A 230 -4.56 6.73 5.82
CA ASN A 230 -3.54 5.78 5.40
C ASN A 230 -2.37 5.69 6.40
N ILE A 231 -1.86 6.82 6.89
CA ILE A 231 -0.76 6.79 7.87
C ILE A 231 -1.21 6.22 9.22
N LEU A 232 -2.50 6.35 9.59
CA LEU A 232 -3.07 5.68 10.76
C LEU A 232 -3.23 4.18 10.54
N LYS A 233 -3.70 3.73 9.37
CA LYS A 233 -3.69 2.30 9.01
C LYS A 233 -2.28 1.70 9.11
N MET A 234 -1.27 2.43 8.63
CA MET A 234 0.14 2.04 8.79
C MET A 234 0.56 1.96 10.26
N LYS A 235 0.17 2.93 11.10
CA LYS A 235 0.42 2.90 12.55
C LYS A 235 -0.17 1.63 13.19
N GLU A 236 -1.45 1.37 12.94
CA GLU A 236 -2.14 0.19 13.49
C GLU A 236 -1.47 -1.10 13.02
N PHE A 237 -1.14 -1.19 11.74
CA PHE A 237 -0.45 -2.33 11.16
C PHE A 237 0.92 -2.56 11.80
N ILE A 238 1.75 -1.53 11.92
CA ILE A 238 3.07 -1.65 12.55
C ILE A 238 2.94 -2.13 14.00
N ILE A 239 2.04 -1.55 14.78
CA ILE A 239 1.84 -1.93 16.18
C ILE A 239 1.32 -3.36 16.33
N LYS A 240 0.36 -3.79 15.49
CA LYS A 240 -0.29 -5.10 15.62
C LYS A 240 0.50 -6.24 14.98
N LYS A 241 1.19 -5.98 13.86
CA LYS A 241 1.77 -7.01 12.98
C LYS A 241 3.27 -6.95 12.79
N VAL A 242 3.91 -5.82 13.06
CA VAL A 242 5.37 -5.68 12.89
C VAL A 242 6.08 -5.76 14.22
N ILE A 243 5.66 -4.95 15.20
CA ILE A 243 6.31 -4.88 16.51
C ILE A 243 5.81 -6.01 17.40
N LYS A 244 6.73 -6.86 17.85
CA LYS A 244 6.45 -7.98 18.76
C LYS A 244 7.37 -8.01 19.96
N SER A 245 8.46 -7.25 19.94
CA SER A 245 9.39 -7.15 21.07
C SER A 245 8.82 -6.34 22.23
N LYS A 246 7.80 -5.49 21.98
CA LYS A 246 7.17 -4.64 22.99
C LYS A 246 5.69 -4.45 22.73
N ASP A 247 4.88 -4.51 23.78
CA ASP A 247 3.46 -4.14 23.69
C ASP A 247 3.30 -2.62 23.58
N LEU A 248 2.89 -2.16 22.41
CA LEU A 248 2.57 -0.77 22.11
C LEU A 248 1.06 -0.56 21.88
N SER A 249 0.20 -1.48 22.31
CA SER A 249 -1.26 -1.40 22.06
C SER A 249 -1.88 -0.11 22.59
N LEU A 250 -1.38 0.42 23.71
CA LEU A 250 -1.81 1.71 24.27
C LEU A 250 -1.55 2.90 23.33
N TRP A 251 -0.70 2.76 22.32
CA TRP A 251 -0.44 3.81 21.36
C TRP A 251 -1.60 4.03 20.41
N LEU A 252 -2.40 3.00 20.11
CA LEU A 252 -3.47 3.05 19.11
C LEU A 252 -4.41 4.25 19.37
N ASP A 253 -4.87 4.40 20.61
CA ASP A 253 -5.77 5.48 21.03
C ASP A 253 -5.09 6.69 21.66
N SER A 254 -3.76 6.63 21.86
CA SER A 254 -3.01 7.69 22.55
C SER A 254 -2.71 8.89 21.66
N LYS A 255 -2.97 10.08 22.20
CA LYS A 255 -2.57 11.38 21.63
C LYS A 255 -1.24 11.91 22.17
N LYS A 256 -0.51 11.09 22.94
CA LYS A 256 0.79 11.48 23.52
C LYS A 256 1.89 11.38 22.47
N SER A 257 2.81 12.35 22.48
CA SER A 257 4.05 12.29 21.71
C SER A 257 4.92 11.16 22.25
N MET A 258 5.16 10.14 21.42
CA MET A 258 5.96 8.98 21.77
C MET A 258 6.80 8.56 20.58
N GLU A 259 7.94 7.93 20.84
CA GLU A 259 8.83 7.40 19.80
C GLU A 259 9.33 6.00 20.15
N TYR A 260 9.58 5.22 19.12
CA TYR A 260 10.03 3.84 19.24
C TYR A 260 10.95 3.51 18.07
N TYR A 261 12.14 3.03 18.39
CA TYR A 261 13.10 2.51 17.43
C TYR A 261 12.78 1.03 17.20
N LEU A 262 12.63 0.64 15.94
CA LEU A 262 12.33 -0.74 15.56
C LEU A 262 13.56 -1.62 15.79
N GLU A 263 13.34 -2.77 16.40
CA GLU A 263 14.37 -3.81 16.46
C GLU A 263 14.75 -4.27 15.06
N LYS A 264 15.97 -4.79 14.88
CA LYS A 264 16.46 -5.17 13.54
C LYS A 264 15.51 -6.14 12.80
N SER A 265 14.85 -7.04 13.52
CA SER A 265 13.86 -7.98 12.96
C SER A 265 12.52 -7.33 12.58
N GLU A 266 12.21 -6.16 13.17
CA GLU A 266 10.98 -5.38 12.97
C GLU A 266 11.15 -4.31 11.88
N ARG A 267 12.39 -3.99 11.51
CA ARG A 267 12.67 -3.10 10.38
C ARG A 267 12.14 -3.71 9.09
N PHE A 268 11.66 -2.86 8.19
CA PHE A 268 11.10 -3.28 6.91
C PHE A 268 11.59 -2.40 5.76
N PRO A 269 11.75 -2.97 4.56
CA PRO A 269 12.32 -2.27 3.42
C PRO A 269 11.42 -1.13 2.93
N VAL A 270 12.09 -0.02 2.61
CA VAL A 270 11.54 1.12 1.89
C VAL A 270 12.32 1.26 0.60
N ARG A 271 11.63 1.28 -0.55
CA ARG A 271 12.27 1.49 -1.85
C ARG A 271 11.74 2.77 -2.47
N ILE A 272 12.61 3.71 -2.79
CA ILE A 272 12.21 4.95 -3.45
C ILE A 272 12.77 4.96 -4.87
N LEU A 273 11.87 5.01 -5.84
CA LEU A 273 12.16 5.03 -7.26
C LEU A 273 11.95 6.44 -7.81
N TYR A 274 12.67 6.76 -8.87
CA TYR A 274 12.34 7.88 -9.74
C TYR A 274 12.08 7.35 -11.14
N LYS A 275 10.85 6.93 -11.42
CA LYS A 275 10.48 6.33 -12.71
C LYS A 275 9.42 7.19 -13.40
N THR A 276 9.75 7.74 -14.56
CA THR A 276 8.89 8.71 -15.27
C THR A 276 7.93 8.07 -16.27
N TYR A 277 7.74 6.75 -16.21
CA TYR A 277 6.81 6.02 -17.06
C TYR A 277 6.31 4.76 -16.35
N ASN A 278 5.17 4.23 -16.78
CA ASN A 278 4.66 2.96 -16.30
C ASN A 278 3.99 2.20 -17.45
N PHE A 279 4.26 0.91 -17.55
CA PHE A 279 3.49 -0.03 -18.38
C PHE A 279 2.80 -1.02 -17.46
N SER A 280 1.50 -1.19 -17.64
CA SER A 280 0.70 -2.11 -16.84
C SER A 280 -0.51 -2.60 -17.65
N LYS A 281 -1.33 -3.44 -17.02
CA LYS A 281 -2.56 -3.99 -17.61
C LYS A 281 -3.68 -3.90 -16.58
N ASP A 282 -4.87 -3.57 -17.03
CA ASP A 282 -6.11 -3.73 -16.28
C ASP A 282 -7.14 -4.49 -17.15
N ASP A 283 -8.39 -4.56 -16.69
CA ASP A 283 -9.47 -5.27 -17.38
C ASP A 283 -9.75 -4.73 -18.80
N THR A 284 -9.36 -3.48 -19.10
CA THR A 284 -9.52 -2.86 -20.42
C THR A 284 -8.38 -3.23 -21.38
N GLY A 285 -7.24 -3.65 -20.84
CA GLY A 285 -6.07 -4.10 -21.57
C GLY A 285 -4.75 -3.43 -21.13
N PRO A 286 -3.66 -3.62 -21.90
CA PRO A 286 -2.39 -3.00 -21.62
C PRO A 286 -2.44 -1.48 -21.85
N TYR A 287 -1.76 -0.73 -20.98
CA TYR A 287 -1.68 0.72 -21.04
C TYR A 287 -0.29 1.24 -20.68
N VAL A 288 -0.04 2.51 -21.06
CA VAL A 288 1.11 3.30 -20.67
C VAL A 288 0.68 4.59 -19.99
N GLU A 289 1.44 5.00 -18.98
CA GLU A 289 1.34 6.30 -18.32
C GLU A 289 2.73 6.95 -18.33
N LEU A 290 2.81 8.24 -18.63
CA LEU A 290 4.05 9.03 -18.54
C LEU A 290 3.95 10.03 -17.39
N TYR A 291 5.06 10.29 -16.71
CA TYR A 291 5.16 11.25 -15.61
C TYR A 291 6.24 12.28 -15.90
N LYS A 292 6.11 13.48 -15.33
CA LYS A 292 7.09 14.55 -15.56
C LYS A 292 8.40 14.25 -14.84
N ASP A 293 9.51 14.65 -15.47
CA ASP A 293 10.82 14.73 -14.83
C ASP A 293 10.87 15.95 -13.88
N ILE A 294 10.19 15.85 -12.75
CA ILE A 294 9.99 16.95 -11.79
C ILE A 294 11.26 17.47 -11.10
N TYR A 295 12.36 16.72 -11.14
CA TYR A 295 13.67 17.06 -10.60
C TYR A 295 14.74 17.31 -11.68
N ASN A 296 14.34 17.33 -12.96
CA ASN A 296 15.23 17.54 -14.11
C ASN A 296 16.42 16.57 -14.18
N TYR A 297 16.23 15.30 -13.79
CA TYR A 297 17.27 14.26 -13.83
C TYR A 297 17.69 13.87 -15.26
N SER A 298 16.96 14.31 -16.28
CA SER A 298 17.40 14.29 -17.68
C SER A 298 18.70 15.08 -17.92
N ASN A 299 19.03 16.04 -17.05
CA ASN A 299 20.34 16.66 -17.03
C ASN A 299 21.24 15.96 -15.99
N PRO A 300 22.34 15.31 -16.40
CA PRO A 300 23.23 14.57 -15.51
C PRO A 300 23.71 15.36 -14.29
N LYS A 301 23.88 16.68 -14.43
CA LYS A 301 24.27 17.58 -13.34
C LYS A 301 23.34 17.51 -12.12
N TYR A 302 22.04 17.25 -12.34
CA TYR A 302 21.07 17.17 -11.25
C TYR A 302 20.86 15.76 -10.72
N LEU A 303 21.33 14.75 -11.46
CA LEU A 303 21.27 13.33 -11.11
C LEU A 303 22.40 12.93 -10.15
N GLU A 304 23.58 13.54 -10.31
CA GLU A 304 24.76 13.36 -9.46
C GLU A 304 24.56 14.05 -8.08
N ASP A 305 23.82 13.39 -7.19
CA ASP A 305 23.64 13.79 -5.79
C ASP A 305 24.06 12.63 -4.89
N LYS A 306 24.90 12.90 -3.88
CA LYS A 306 25.42 11.87 -2.95
C LYS A 306 24.34 11.13 -2.16
N PHE A 307 23.16 11.73 -2.03
CA PHE A 307 22.03 11.11 -1.33
C PHE A 307 21.09 10.33 -2.27
N ASN A 308 21.27 10.45 -3.58
CA ASN A 308 20.38 9.89 -4.59
C ASN A 308 21.04 8.70 -5.30
N ASP A 309 20.39 7.54 -5.25
CA ASP A 309 20.83 6.38 -6.00
C ASP A 309 20.38 6.49 -7.47
N ALA A 310 21.34 6.82 -8.35
CA ALA A 310 21.10 6.96 -9.78
C ALA A 310 20.65 5.66 -10.47
N SER A 311 20.93 4.48 -9.88
CA SER A 311 20.49 3.19 -10.45
C SER A 311 18.97 2.97 -10.35
N LEU A 312 18.30 3.76 -9.51
CA LEU A 312 16.85 3.75 -9.31
C LEU A 312 16.13 4.88 -10.07
N VAL A 313 16.85 5.57 -10.97
CA VAL A 313 16.32 6.63 -11.82
C VAL A 313 16.08 6.11 -13.24
N PHE A 314 14.82 6.02 -13.63
CA PHE A 314 14.36 5.48 -14.90
C PHE A 314 13.57 6.53 -15.66
N LEU A 315 14.25 7.25 -16.56
CA LEU A 315 13.64 8.27 -17.41
C LEU A 315 12.93 7.67 -18.62
N SER A 316 11.97 8.40 -19.18
CA SER A 316 11.17 8.01 -20.35
C SER A 316 11.98 8.10 -21.64
N SER A 317 13.00 7.25 -21.78
CA SER A 317 13.82 7.09 -22.98
C SER A 317 13.35 5.92 -23.83
N LYS A 318 13.61 5.96 -25.15
CA LYS A 318 13.25 4.86 -26.07
C LYS A 318 13.69 3.49 -25.54
N GLN A 319 14.95 3.38 -25.11
CA GLN A 319 15.53 2.15 -24.57
C GLN A 319 14.78 1.65 -23.33
N ASN A 320 14.46 2.55 -22.39
CA ASN A 320 13.76 2.20 -21.16
C ASN A 320 12.33 1.74 -21.43
N LEU A 321 11.58 2.45 -22.29
CA LEU A 321 10.22 2.06 -22.64
C LEU A 321 10.17 0.73 -23.40
N VAL A 322 11.08 0.49 -24.36
CA VAL A 322 11.18 -0.80 -25.07
C VAL A 322 11.43 -1.93 -24.07
N LYS A 323 12.41 -1.78 -23.19
CA LYS A 323 12.73 -2.78 -22.17
C LYS A 323 11.54 -3.07 -21.26
N GLU A 324 10.89 -2.03 -20.75
CA GLU A 324 9.75 -2.19 -19.85
C GLU A 324 8.55 -2.83 -20.55
N TYR A 325 8.26 -2.43 -21.79
CA TYR A 325 7.20 -3.04 -22.61
C TYR A 325 7.41 -4.56 -22.69
N ARG A 326 8.63 -5.00 -23.03
CA ARG A 326 8.96 -6.42 -23.16
C ARG A 326 8.77 -7.18 -21.85
N ILE A 327 9.09 -6.54 -20.72
CA ILE A 327 8.94 -7.13 -19.38
C ILE A 327 7.48 -7.19 -18.93
N LYS A 328 6.70 -6.12 -19.14
CA LYS A 328 5.36 -5.95 -18.57
C LYS A 328 4.23 -6.39 -19.51
N ILE A 329 4.41 -6.15 -20.81
CA ILE A 329 3.39 -6.42 -21.82
C ILE A 329 3.69 -7.74 -22.52
N GLY A 330 4.89 -7.89 -23.07
CA GLY A 330 5.37 -9.12 -23.70
C GLY A 330 6.00 -8.89 -25.09
N ASN A 331 5.96 -9.94 -25.91
CA ASN A 331 6.60 -10.00 -27.24
C ASN A 331 5.59 -10.01 -28.40
N ASP A 332 4.42 -9.41 -28.18
CA ASP A 332 3.32 -9.36 -29.15
C ASP A 332 3.61 -8.48 -30.38
N LEU A 333 4.53 -7.51 -30.27
CA LEU A 333 5.02 -6.70 -31.39
C LEU A 333 6.45 -7.10 -31.81
N ASN A 334 6.72 -7.13 -33.11
CA ASN A 334 8.11 -7.21 -33.61
C ASN A 334 8.89 -5.91 -33.30
N GLU A 335 10.21 -5.91 -33.46
CA GLU A 335 11.06 -4.76 -33.11
C GLU A 335 10.63 -3.48 -33.85
N ASP A 336 10.42 -3.53 -35.16
CA ASP A 336 10.05 -2.35 -35.95
C ASP A 336 8.73 -1.72 -35.49
N ASN A 337 7.70 -2.52 -35.22
CA ASN A 337 6.41 -2.03 -34.77
C ASN A 337 6.46 -1.52 -33.33
N LEU A 338 7.24 -2.18 -32.46
CA LEU A 338 7.46 -1.69 -31.10
C LEU A 338 8.19 -0.35 -31.13
N GLU A 339 9.23 -0.20 -31.94
CA GLU A 339 9.94 1.07 -32.07
C GLU A 339 9.04 2.20 -32.57
N LYS A 340 8.19 1.93 -33.57
CA LYS A 340 7.18 2.89 -34.05
C LYS A 340 6.22 3.29 -32.92
N LEU A 341 5.74 2.33 -32.14
CA LEU A 341 4.84 2.58 -31.01
C LEU A 341 5.52 3.42 -29.93
N ILE A 342 6.74 3.09 -29.53
CA ILE A 342 7.46 3.86 -28.51
C ILE A 342 7.76 5.28 -28.99
N ASN A 343 8.14 5.46 -30.26
CA ASN A 343 8.33 6.80 -30.83
C ASN A 343 7.00 7.59 -30.86
N TYR A 344 5.88 6.93 -31.16
CA TYR A 344 4.55 7.55 -31.11
C TYR A 344 4.17 7.97 -29.68
N ILE A 345 4.40 7.11 -28.68
CA ILE A 345 4.16 7.41 -27.27
C ILE A 345 4.96 8.64 -26.83
N LEU A 346 6.27 8.66 -27.10
CA LEU A 346 7.15 9.75 -26.69
C LEU A 346 6.79 11.09 -27.33
N LYS A 347 6.20 11.07 -28.54
CA LYS A 347 5.81 12.28 -29.27
C LYS A 347 4.41 12.79 -28.91
N ASN A 348 3.46 11.88 -28.68
CA ASN A 348 2.03 12.23 -28.66
C ASN A 348 1.36 12.07 -27.29
N CYS A 349 1.89 11.24 -26.39
CA CYS A 349 1.29 11.06 -25.07
C CYS A 349 1.65 12.20 -24.11
N GLY A 350 0.65 12.71 -23.41
CA GLY A 350 0.79 13.65 -22.31
C GLY A 350 1.26 12.98 -21.01
N TYR A 351 1.42 13.81 -19.97
CA TYR A 351 1.82 13.35 -18.63
C TYR A 351 0.62 13.22 -17.70
N TYR A 352 0.67 12.24 -16.81
CA TYR A 352 -0.36 11.93 -15.82
C TYR A 352 -1.71 11.54 -16.43
N GLU A 353 -1.64 10.93 -17.60
CA GLU A 353 -2.78 10.40 -18.36
C GLU A 353 -2.50 8.94 -18.71
N ARG A 354 -3.58 8.15 -18.79
CA ARG A 354 -3.53 6.74 -19.18
C ARG A 354 -3.87 6.59 -20.65
N TYR A 355 -2.99 5.93 -21.39
CA TYR A 355 -3.18 5.62 -22.80
C TYR A 355 -3.17 4.10 -23.01
N TYR A 356 -4.28 3.54 -23.51
CA TYR A 356 -4.33 2.11 -23.83
C TYR A 356 -3.60 1.82 -25.13
N LEU A 357 -2.78 0.76 -25.13
CA LEU A 357 -1.90 0.47 -26.26
C LEU A 357 -2.68 0.10 -27.53
N LYS A 358 -3.85 -0.54 -27.37
CA LYS A 358 -4.75 -0.86 -28.50
C LYS A 358 -5.21 0.40 -29.24
N ASP A 359 -5.49 1.48 -28.52
CA ASP A 359 -5.97 2.74 -29.10
C ASP A 359 -4.82 3.48 -29.79
N LEU A 360 -3.62 3.45 -29.19
CA LEU A 360 -2.41 4.03 -29.78
C LEU A 360 -2.03 3.31 -31.08
N ILE A 361 -2.05 1.98 -31.09
CA ILE A 361 -1.74 1.18 -32.28
C ILE A 361 -2.77 1.46 -33.39
N PHE A 362 -4.05 1.63 -33.05
CA PHE A 362 -5.07 2.00 -34.02
C PHE A 362 -4.83 3.38 -34.63
N GLN A 363 -4.41 4.37 -33.84
CA GLN A 363 -4.11 5.73 -34.34
C GLN A 363 -2.85 5.82 -35.21
N MET A 364 -1.95 4.84 -35.12
CA MET A 364 -0.72 4.79 -35.91
C MET A 364 -0.92 4.21 -37.31
N ASN A 365 -1.97 3.41 -37.50
CA ASN A 365 -2.34 2.79 -38.77
C ASN A 365 -3.37 3.66 -39.50
#